data_AF-A0A2P4YSR8-F1
#
_entry.id   AF-A0A2P4YSR8-F1
#
_cell.length_a   1.000
_cell.length_b   1.000
_cell.length_c   1.000
_cell.angle_alpha   90.00
_cell.angle_beta   90.00
_cell.angle_gamma   90.00
#
_symmetry.space_group_name_H-M   'P 1'
#
loop_
_entity.id
_entity.type
_entity.pdbx_description
1 polymer ?
#
loop_
_entity_poly.entity_id
_entity_poly.type
_entity_poly.pdbx_seq_one_letter_code
_entity_poly.pdbx_strand_id
1 'polypeptide(L)'
;MSYSLWIIAATWLWAPFFFNPSGFDWDKLIEDYSDWQNWLKTTNDSAASWSGWWSNEVEYLEHSTKGARIVSMIRKMRFFFVAYGMYLQLAYKTYYEDRDLEIEKGSMISYALSGLMFILVLLLLCCGYIASRVKKKMTFKQKKLRKMKFILSCCGLLVACVSLLVISIVNLIEITIIILIAAYWFLQLCIYRNQTGHIVVRAMARSYDRWVGWIIFGPVLFIAMFLPFLSAFQQRVMFNNAFTSGLEVSKLFANEAASSTSKIVKVKRVAKKKKRND
;
A
#
# COMPACT_ATOMS: atom_id res chain seq x y z
N MET A 1 3.05 -19.49 -3.01
CA MET A 1 3.70 -18.37 -2.30
C MET A 1 3.48 -18.59 -0.82
N SER A 2 4.55 -18.90 -0.10
CA SER A 2 4.55 -19.31 1.29
C SER A 2 4.13 -18.15 2.20
N TYR A 3 3.28 -18.43 3.19
CA TYR A 3 2.77 -17.47 4.18
C TYR A 3 3.87 -16.62 4.86
N SER A 4 5.11 -17.11 4.90
CA SER A 4 6.28 -16.40 5.43
C SER A 4 6.55 -15.05 4.75
N LEU A 5 6.44 -14.94 3.43
CA LEU A 5 6.68 -13.67 2.73
C LEU A 5 5.65 -12.59 3.10
N TRP A 6 4.39 -13.01 3.28
CA TRP A 6 3.32 -12.11 3.67
C TRP A 6 3.47 -11.64 5.12
N ILE A 7 3.91 -12.53 6.02
CA ILE A 7 4.23 -12.17 7.41
C ILE A 7 5.39 -11.19 7.45
N ILE A 8 6.45 -11.41 6.65
CA ILE A 8 7.56 -10.46 6.57
C ILE A 8 7.05 -9.10 6.09
N ALA A 9 6.29 -9.04 4.99
CA ALA A 9 5.72 -7.78 4.49
C ALA A 9 4.88 -7.05 5.57
N ALA A 10 4.05 -7.78 6.31
CA ALA A 10 3.29 -7.24 7.43
C ALA A 10 4.21 -6.67 8.53
N THR A 11 5.21 -7.44 8.97
CA THR A 11 6.14 -6.97 10.02
C THR A 11 6.90 -5.71 9.61
N TRP A 12 7.31 -5.58 8.35
CA TRP A 12 7.98 -4.38 7.86
C TRP A 12 7.06 -3.18 7.77
N LEU A 13 5.78 -3.40 7.41
CA LEU A 13 4.78 -2.35 7.32
C LEU A 13 4.46 -1.73 8.69
N TRP A 14 4.34 -2.56 9.73
CA TRP A 14 3.98 -2.11 11.08
C TRP A 14 5.15 -1.98 12.06
N ALA A 15 6.38 -2.34 11.66
CA ALA A 15 7.58 -2.18 12.49
C ALA A 15 7.72 -0.77 13.10
N PRO A 16 7.47 0.34 12.38
CA PRO A 16 7.58 1.68 12.97
C PRO A 16 6.69 1.88 14.19
N PHE A 17 5.50 1.26 14.25
CA PHE A 17 4.59 1.37 15.38
C PHE A 17 5.06 0.52 16.57
N PHE A 18 5.57 -0.69 16.30
CA PHE A 18 6.08 -1.58 17.36
C PHE A 18 7.37 -1.05 18.01
N PHE A 19 8.22 -0.36 17.25
CA PHE A 19 9.50 0.15 17.75
C PHE A 19 9.47 1.63 18.15
N ASN A 20 8.33 2.31 18.02
CA ASN A 20 8.13 3.65 18.55
C ASN A 20 7.42 3.58 19.91
N PRO A 21 7.99 4.07 21.03
CA PRO A 21 7.35 4.02 22.35
C PRO A 21 6.04 4.81 22.46
N SER A 22 5.75 5.64 21.47
CA SER A 22 4.47 6.36 21.30
C SER A 22 3.56 5.71 20.26
N GLY A 23 3.95 4.58 19.67
CA GLY A 23 3.28 3.96 18.53
C GLY A 23 1.91 3.36 18.84
N PHE A 24 1.58 3.14 20.12
CA PHE A 24 0.23 2.78 20.58
C PHE A 24 -0.39 3.84 21.50
N ASP A 25 0.20 5.04 21.58
CA ASP A 25 -0.35 6.16 22.32
C ASP A 25 -1.51 6.79 21.52
N TRP A 26 -2.72 6.74 22.09
CA TRP A 26 -3.95 7.11 21.39
C TRP A 26 -3.94 8.56 20.91
N ASP A 27 -3.54 9.50 21.78
CA ASP A 27 -3.61 10.93 21.47
C ASP A 27 -2.64 11.28 20.34
N LYS A 28 -1.43 10.73 20.39
CA LYS A 28 -0.42 10.90 19.34
C LYS A 28 -0.81 10.22 18.04
N LEU A 29 -1.40 9.02 18.09
CA LEU A 29 -1.84 8.32 16.89
C LEU A 29 -2.96 9.08 16.16
N ILE A 30 -3.88 9.71 16.89
CA ILE A 30 -4.90 10.57 16.27
C ILE A 30 -4.24 11.79 15.63
N GLU A 31 -3.28 12.41 16.31
CA GLU A 31 -2.53 13.56 15.78
C GLU A 31 -1.80 13.19 14.49
N ASP A 32 -1.02 12.10 14.50
CA ASP A 32 -0.30 11.56 13.33
C ASP A 32 -1.26 11.23 12.18
N TYR A 33 -2.42 10.64 12.49
CA TYR A 33 -3.43 10.33 11.48
C TYR A 33 -4.05 11.61 10.89
N SER A 34 -4.33 12.61 11.72
CA SER A 34 -4.82 13.92 11.29
C SER A 34 -3.81 14.61 10.39
N ASP A 35 -2.53 14.57 10.75
CA ASP A 35 -1.44 15.17 9.98
C ASP A 35 -1.25 14.47 8.63
N TRP A 36 -1.33 13.14 8.57
CA TRP A 36 -1.40 12.44 7.28
C TRP A 36 -2.61 12.93 6.48
N GLN A 37 -3.81 12.93 7.06
CA GLN A 37 -4.99 13.38 6.32
C GLN A 37 -4.85 14.80 5.79
N ASN A 38 -4.19 15.70 6.52
CA ASN A 38 -3.90 17.06 6.10
C ASN A 38 -2.86 17.08 4.98
N TRP A 39 -1.75 16.36 5.12
CA TRP A 39 -0.73 16.18 4.08
C TRP A 39 -1.33 15.68 2.75
N LEU A 40 -2.27 14.73 2.81
CA LEU A 40 -2.96 14.16 1.65
C LEU A 40 -3.89 15.17 0.94
N LYS A 41 -4.43 16.15 1.68
CA LYS A 41 -5.33 17.19 1.14
C LYS A 41 -4.56 18.37 0.56
N THR A 42 -3.41 18.69 1.14
CA THR A 42 -2.59 19.84 0.72
C THR A 42 -2.15 19.69 -0.73
N THR A 43 -2.35 20.74 -1.52
CA THR A 43 -2.03 20.77 -2.96
C THR A 43 -0.95 21.82 -3.28
N ASN A 44 -0.31 22.39 -2.26
CA ASN A 44 0.81 23.31 -2.44
C ASN A 44 2.01 22.55 -3.00
N ASP A 45 2.82 23.15 -3.87
CA ASP A 45 3.99 22.49 -4.47
C ASP A 45 5.20 22.37 -3.53
N SER A 46 4.96 22.41 -2.21
CA SER A 46 6.01 22.19 -1.21
C SER A 46 6.30 20.69 -1.04
N ALA A 47 7.54 20.36 -0.68
CA ALA A 47 7.94 18.99 -0.32
C ALA A 47 7.12 18.42 0.86
N ALA A 48 6.53 19.28 1.68
CA ALA A 48 5.67 18.93 2.81
C ALA A 48 4.20 18.64 2.41
N SER A 49 3.90 18.44 1.13
CA SER A 49 2.55 18.09 0.67
C SER A 49 2.55 16.78 -0.13
N TRP A 50 1.41 16.11 -0.18
CA TRP A 50 1.25 14.93 -1.02
C TRP A 50 1.45 15.26 -2.50
N SER A 51 1.05 16.45 -2.97
CA SER A 51 1.26 16.80 -4.38
C SER A 51 2.73 17.00 -4.73
N GLY A 52 3.51 17.61 -3.83
CA GLY A 52 4.95 17.76 -4.02
C GLY A 52 5.63 16.39 -4.00
N TRP A 53 5.32 15.55 -3.02
CA TRP A 53 5.82 14.17 -2.96
C TRP A 53 5.46 13.36 -4.20
N TRP A 54 4.19 13.38 -4.65
CA TRP A 54 3.74 12.66 -5.83
C TRP A 54 4.46 13.12 -7.09
N SER A 55 4.67 14.43 -7.28
CA SER A 55 5.40 14.97 -8.42
C SER A 55 6.85 14.47 -8.42
N ASN A 56 7.54 14.52 -7.27
CA ASN A 56 8.92 14.01 -7.14
C ASN A 56 8.99 12.50 -7.38
N GLU A 57 8.02 11.73 -6.87
CA GLU A 57 7.97 10.28 -7.02
C GLU A 57 7.84 9.86 -8.49
N VAL A 58 7.15 10.64 -9.33
CA VAL A 58 6.95 10.33 -10.75
C VAL A 58 7.89 11.07 -11.70
N GLU A 59 8.70 12.01 -11.19
CA GLU A 59 9.61 12.86 -11.97
C GLU A 59 10.57 12.04 -12.84
N TYR A 60 11.05 10.90 -12.32
CA TYR A 60 11.95 10.01 -13.08
C TYR A 60 11.33 9.50 -14.40
N LEU A 61 10.00 9.45 -14.51
CA LEU A 61 9.32 9.01 -15.73
C LEU A 61 9.42 10.05 -16.85
N GLU A 62 9.57 11.33 -16.52
CA GLU A 62 9.76 12.41 -17.48
C GLU A 62 11.11 12.29 -18.17
N HIS A 63 12.13 11.87 -17.43
CA HIS A 63 13.50 11.65 -17.93
C HIS A 63 13.74 10.23 -18.46
N SER A 64 12.76 9.34 -18.39
CA SER A 64 12.90 7.94 -18.80
C SER A 64 12.73 7.72 -20.31
N THR A 65 13.54 6.83 -20.88
CA THR A 65 13.45 6.46 -22.30
C THR A 65 12.11 5.81 -22.64
N LYS A 66 11.64 5.97 -23.89
CA LYS A 66 10.39 5.35 -24.35
C LYS A 66 10.42 3.83 -24.21
N GLY A 67 11.57 3.20 -24.47
CA GLY A 67 11.77 1.75 -24.30
C GLY A 67 11.57 1.28 -22.85
N ALA A 68 12.18 1.96 -21.87
CA ALA A 68 12.03 1.62 -20.45
C ALA A 68 10.57 1.74 -19.99
N ARG A 69 9.84 2.74 -20.50
CA ARG A 69 8.40 2.90 -20.23
C ARG A 69 7.56 1.79 -20.85
N ILE A 70 7.84 1.37 -22.08
CA ILE A 70 7.15 0.25 -22.74
C ILE A 70 7.39 -1.05 -21.97
N VAL A 71 8.65 -1.37 -21.62
CA VAL A 71 8.98 -2.56 -20.82
C VAL A 71 8.25 -2.54 -19.48
N SER A 72 8.21 -1.38 -18.82
CA SER A 72 7.46 -1.21 -17.58
C SER A 72 5.97 -1.42 -17.77
N MET A 73 5.37 -0.87 -18.84
CA MET A 73 3.96 -1.06 -19.18
C MET A 73 3.63 -2.53 -19.44
N ILE A 74 4.45 -3.25 -20.21
CA ILE A 74 4.32 -4.69 -20.46
C ILE A 74 4.35 -5.46 -19.13
N ARG A 75 5.31 -5.17 -18.25
CA ARG A 75 5.39 -5.83 -16.94
C ARG A 75 4.15 -5.57 -16.08
N LYS A 76 3.54 -4.39 -16.18
CA LYS A 76 2.31 -4.05 -15.44
C LYS A 76 1.05 -4.69 -16.03
N MET A 77 1.08 -5.18 -17.27
CA MET A 77 -0.03 -5.97 -17.86
C MET A 77 -0.38 -7.23 -17.04
N ARG A 78 0.55 -7.73 -16.22
CA ARG A 78 0.26 -8.82 -15.28
C ARG A 78 -0.98 -8.58 -14.42
N PHE A 79 -1.23 -7.34 -14.00
CA PHE A 79 -2.39 -7.00 -13.18
C PHE A 79 -3.68 -7.10 -13.98
N PHE A 80 -3.66 -6.72 -15.25
CA PHE A 80 -4.79 -6.93 -16.16
C PHE A 80 -5.07 -8.42 -16.34
N PHE A 81 -4.05 -9.23 -16.63
CA PHE A 81 -4.25 -10.67 -16.82
C PHE A 81 -4.73 -11.37 -15.55
N VAL A 82 -4.28 -10.96 -14.36
CA VAL A 82 -4.81 -11.48 -13.09
C VAL A 82 -6.29 -11.12 -12.93
N ALA A 83 -6.67 -9.85 -13.13
CA ALA A 83 -8.07 -9.44 -13.05
C ALA A 83 -8.94 -10.16 -14.08
N TYR A 84 -8.43 -10.34 -15.30
CA TYR A 84 -9.12 -11.05 -16.38
C TYR A 84 -9.29 -12.54 -16.08
N GLY A 85 -8.26 -13.21 -15.58
CA GLY A 85 -8.33 -14.63 -15.18
C GLY A 85 -9.32 -14.86 -14.04
N MET A 86 -9.30 -14.00 -13.01
CA MET A 86 -10.28 -14.05 -11.92
C MET A 86 -11.71 -13.82 -12.43
N TYR A 87 -11.89 -12.84 -13.32
CA TYR A 87 -13.19 -12.62 -13.95
C TYR A 87 -13.68 -13.83 -14.73
N LEU A 88 -12.83 -14.44 -15.56
CA LEU A 88 -13.22 -15.61 -16.35
C LEU A 88 -13.59 -16.78 -15.45
N GLN A 89 -12.85 -17.00 -14.37
CA GLN A 89 -13.18 -18.03 -13.39
C GLN A 89 -14.55 -17.78 -12.74
N LEU A 90 -14.79 -16.55 -12.29
CA LEU A 90 -16.07 -16.16 -11.70
C LEU A 90 -17.23 -16.30 -12.70
N ALA A 91 -17.02 -15.87 -13.94
CA ALA A 91 -18.01 -15.91 -14.99
C ALA A 91 -18.32 -17.35 -15.41
N TYR A 92 -17.29 -18.21 -15.47
CA TYR A 92 -17.46 -19.64 -15.69
C TYR A 92 -18.29 -20.29 -14.58
N LYS A 93 -17.91 -20.06 -13.32
CA LYS A 93 -18.60 -20.59 -12.15
C LYS A 93 -20.07 -20.17 -12.12
N THR A 94 -20.33 -18.89 -12.31
CA THR A 94 -21.69 -18.33 -12.18
C THR A 94 -22.62 -18.75 -13.34
N TYR A 95 -22.08 -18.90 -14.55
CA TYR A 95 -22.90 -19.14 -15.74
C TYR A 95 -22.99 -20.61 -16.13
N TYR A 96 -21.88 -21.35 -16.07
CA TYR A 96 -21.81 -22.74 -16.51
C TYR A 96 -21.94 -23.71 -15.35
N GLU A 97 -21.08 -23.58 -14.33
CA GLU A 97 -21.02 -24.51 -13.20
C GLU A 97 -22.31 -24.48 -12.36
N ASP A 98 -22.75 -23.29 -11.94
CA ASP A 98 -23.97 -23.12 -11.12
C ASP A 98 -25.27 -23.50 -11.86
N ARG A 99 -25.23 -23.61 -13.19
CA ARG A 99 -26.39 -23.94 -14.04
C ARG A 99 -26.32 -25.32 -14.69
N ASP A 100 -25.27 -26.09 -14.41
CA ASP A 100 -25.00 -27.40 -15.02
C ASP A 100 -25.03 -27.36 -16.56
N LEU A 101 -24.46 -26.29 -17.13
CA LEU A 101 -24.36 -26.10 -18.58
C LEU A 101 -22.98 -26.47 -19.09
N GLU A 102 -22.92 -27.26 -20.17
CA GLU A 102 -21.66 -27.57 -20.85
C GLU A 102 -21.25 -26.46 -21.83
N ILE A 103 -19.94 -26.30 -22.03
CA ILE A 103 -19.40 -25.34 -23.01
C ILE A 103 -19.51 -25.95 -24.41
N GLU A 104 -20.52 -25.54 -25.17
CA GLU A 104 -20.59 -25.85 -26.60
C GLU A 104 -19.50 -25.12 -27.39
N LYS A 105 -18.78 -25.86 -28.25
CA LYS A 105 -17.80 -25.27 -29.17
C LYS A 105 -18.49 -24.28 -30.11
N GLY A 106 -18.12 -23.01 -30.00
CA GLY A 106 -18.69 -21.93 -30.83
C GLY A 106 -19.85 -21.17 -30.18
N SER A 107 -20.17 -21.41 -28.91
CA SER A 107 -21.20 -20.66 -28.21
C SER A 107 -20.90 -19.15 -28.21
N MET A 108 -21.81 -18.37 -28.79
CA MET A 108 -21.73 -16.90 -28.82
C MET A 108 -21.71 -16.30 -27.41
N ILE A 109 -22.29 -17.01 -26.43
CA ILE A 109 -22.33 -16.59 -25.02
C ILE A 109 -20.94 -16.64 -24.39
N SER A 110 -20.13 -17.67 -24.69
CA SER A 110 -18.76 -17.76 -24.18
C SER A 110 -17.92 -16.58 -24.67
N TYR A 111 -18.05 -16.24 -25.96
CA TYR A 111 -17.36 -15.08 -26.54
C TYR A 111 -17.88 -13.77 -25.93
N ALA A 112 -19.20 -13.60 -25.78
CA ALA A 112 -19.78 -12.42 -25.15
C ALA A 112 -19.30 -12.23 -23.70
N LEU A 113 -19.25 -13.32 -22.92
CA LEU A 113 -18.82 -13.32 -21.53
C LEU A 113 -17.34 -12.94 -21.43
N SER A 114 -16.47 -13.49 -22.29
CA SER A 114 -15.06 -13.10 -22.36
C SER A 114 -14.86 -11.62 -22.77
N GLY A 115 -15.72 -11.12 -23.67
CA GLY A 115 -15.69 -9.75 -24.19
C GLY A 115 -16.08 -8.67 -23.19
N LEU A 116 -16.86 -9.02 -22.17
CA LEU A 116 -17.41 -8.07 -21.19
C LEU A 116 -16.31 -7.34 -20.40
N MET A 117 -15.18 -8.00 -20.11
CA MET A 117 -14.05 -7.33 -19.45
C MET A 117 -13.42 -6.24 -20.31
N PHE A 118 -13.41 -6.39 -21.64
CA PHE A 118 -12.95 -5.32 -22.52
C PHE A 118 -13.92 -4.13 -22.52
N ILE A 119 -15.22 -4.40 -22.40
CA ILE A 119 -16.24 -3.36 -22.19
C ILE A 119 -15.99 -2.62 -20.86
N LEU A 120 -15.70 -3.35 -19.77
CA LEU A 120 -15.35 -2.75 -18.48
C LEU A 120 -14.12 -1.83 -18.59
N VAL A 121 -13.07 -2.27 -19.29
CA VAL A 121 -11.87 -1.45 -19.54
C VAL A 121 -12.20 -0.20 -20.35
N LEU A 122 -13.01 -0.32 -21.41
CA LEU A 122 -13.48 0.81 -22.21
C LEU A 122 -14.32 1.78 -21.38
N LEU A 123 -15.19 1.29 -20.50
CA LEU A 123 -15.96 2.10 -19.57
C LEU A 123 -15.05 2.86 -18.60
N LEU A 124 -14.03 2.21 -18.03
CA LEU A 124 -13.06 2.88 -17.15
C LEU A 124 -12.30 4.00 -17.89
N LEU A 125 -11.90 3.77 -19.14
CA LEU A 125 -11.29 4.78 -20.00
C LEU A 125 -12.24 5.96 -20.27
N CYS A 126 -13.50 5.68 -20.63
CA CYS A 126 -14.53 6.67 -20.88
C CYS A 126 -14.87 7.48 -19.61
N CYS A 127 -15.04 6.82 -18.46
CA CYS A 127 -15.23 7.46 -17.17
C CYS A 127 -14.05 8.38 -16.83
N GLY A 128 -12.82 7.94 -17.07
CA GLY A 128 -11.63 8.78 -16.91
C GLY A 128 -11.63 10.02 -17.80
N TYR A 129 -12.05 9.87 -19.07
CA TYR A 129 -12.18 10.99 -20.00
C TYR A 129 -13.27 11.99 -19.57
N ILE A 130 -14.46 11.51 -19.23
CA ILE A 130 -15.61 12.33 -18.81
C ILE A 130 -15.31 13.04 -17.49
N ALA A 131 -14.75 12.34 -16.49
CA ALA A 131 -14.42 12.90 -15.18
C ALA A 131 -13.46 14.10 -15.29
N SER A 132 -12.51 14.04 -16.24
CA SER A 132 -11.60 15.15 -16.55
C SER A 132 -12.33 16.41 -17.02
N ARG A 133 -13.33 16.24 -17.91
CA ARG A 133 -14.12 17.34 -18.48
C ARG A 133 -15.11 17.91 -17.48
N VAL A 134 -15.74 17.07 -16.67
CA VAL A 134 -16.73 17.47 -15.67
C VAL A 134 -16.09 18.31 -14.56
N LYS A 135 -14.90 17.95 -14.07
CA LYS A 135 -14.25 18.70 -12.98
C LYS A 135 -13.85 20.11 -13.41
N LYS A 136 -13.44 20.32 -14.67
CA LYS A 136 -13.12 21.66 -15.22
C LYS A 136 -14.33 22.61 -15.21
N LYS A 137 -15.56 22.05 -15.22
CA LYS A 137 -16.83 22.81 -15.18
C LYS A 137 -17.40 22.97 -13.75
N MET A 138 -16.93 22.16 -12.79
CA MET A 138 -17.45 22.07 -11.43
C MET A 138 -16.49 22.69 -10.41
N THR A 139 -16.13 23.96 -10.60
CA THR A 139 -15.24 24.71 -9.69
C THR A 139 -15.96 25.38 -8.53
N PHE A 140 -17.29 25.23 -8.38
CA PHE A 140 -18.03 26.01 -7.38
C PHE A 140 -18.99 25.16 -6.54
N LYS A 141 -18.81 25.28 -5.21
CA LYS A 141 -19.61 24.76 -4.07
C LYS A 141 -19.22 23.37 -3.55
N GLN A 142 -18.21 23.32 -2.68
CA GLN A 142 -17.82 22.16 -1.85
C GLN A 142 -19.02 21.46 -1.15
N LYS A 143 -20.06 22.21 -0.74
CA LYS A 143 -21.30 21.63 -0.17
C LYS A 143 -22.05 20.72 -1.16
N LYS A 144 -22.18 21.12 -2.43
CA LYS A 144 -22.84 20.32 -3.47
C LYS A 144 -22.06 19.04 -3.77
N LEU A 145 -20.72 19.14 -3.76
CA LEU A 145 -19.83 17.99 -3.96
C LEU A 145 -19.91 16.97 -2.81
N ARG A 146 -20.00 17.43 -1.55
CA ARG A 146 -20.22 16.55 -0.38
C ARG A 146 -21.56 15.83 -0.47
N LYS A 147 -22.64 16.56 -0.78
CA LYS A 147 -23.97 15.97 -0.95
C LYS A 147 -23.99 14.95 -2.10
N MET A 148 -23.36 15.25 -3.23
CA MET A 148 -23.26 14.32 -4.36
C MET A 148 -22.46 13.06 -4.01
N LYS A 149 -21.33 13.19 -3.31
CA LYS A 149 -20.55 12.03 -2.83
C LYS A 149 -21.35 11.16 -1.87
N PHE A 150 -22.09 11.79 -0.95
CA PHE A 150 -22.95 11.08 0.00
C PHE A 150 -24.07 10.33 -0.73
N ILE A 151 -24.79 10.99 -1.65
CA ILE A 151 -25.83 10.35 -2.45
C ILE A 151 -25.26 9.19 -3.27
N LEU A 152 -24.12 9.39 -3.93
CA LEU A 152 -23.47 8.32 -4.71
C LEU A 152 -23.06 7.14 -3.83
N SER A 153 -22.58 7.40 -2.61
CA SER A 153 -22.26 6.36 -1.63
C SER A 153 -23.51 5.62 -1.16
N CYS A 154 -24.61 6.31 -0.88
CA CYS A 154 -25.88 5.69 -0.52
C CYS A 154 -26.44 4.85 -1.67
N CYS A 155 -26.42 5.37 -2.90
CA CYS A 155 -26.82 4.60 -4.08
C CYS A 155 -25.94 3.37 -4.28
N GLY A 156 -24.61 3.51 -4.13
CA GLY A 156 -23.68 2.39 -4.21
C GLY A 156 -23.95 1.32 -3.15
N LEU A 157 -24.23 1.74 -1.91
CA LEU A 157 -24.59 0.83 -0.82
C LEU A 157 -25.94 0.14 -1.09
N LEU A 158 -26.95 0.88 -1.57
CA LEU A 158 -28.23 0.29 -1.96
C LEU A 158 -28.06 -0.74 -3.09
N VAL A 159 -27.28 -0.43 -4.12
CA VAL A 159 -26.97 -1.38 -5.19
C VAL A 159 -26.25 -2.61 -4.65
N ALA A 160 -25.29 -2.44 -3.74
CA ALA A 160 -24.62 -3.56 -3.09
C ALA A 160 -25.61 -4.42 -2.28
N CYS A 161 -26.48 -3.80 -1.46
CA CYS A 161 -27.50 -4.50 -0.67
C CYS A 161 -28.52 -5.23 -1.56
N VAL A 162 -29.00 -4.59 -2.63
CA VAL A 162 -29.90 -5.22 -3.60
C VAL A 162 -29.19 -6.34 -4.35
N SER A 163 -27.91 -6.16 -4.71
CA SER A 163 -27.14 -7.22 -5.35
C SER A 163 -26.95 -8.45 -4.46
N LEU A 164 -26.95 -8.30 -3.12
CA LEU A 164 -26.91 -9.43 -2.20
C LEU A 164 -28.20 -10.28 -2.22
N LEU A 165 -29.31 -9.76 -2.76
CA LEU A 165 -30.53 -10.55 -2.98
C LEU A 165 -30.40 -11.53 -4.16
N VAL A 166 -29.45 -11.29 -5.06
CA VAL A 166 -29.27 -12.05 -6.30
C VAL A 166 -27.91 -12.77 -6.34
N ILE A 167 -26.89 -12.19 -5.70
CA ILE A 167 -25.48 -12.59 -5.78
C ILE A 167 -24.97 -12.92 -4.38
N SER A 168 -24.28 -14.06 -4.25
CA SER A 168 -23.61 -14.46 -3.00
C SER A 168 -22.58 -13.41 -2.55
N ILE A 169 -22.43 -13.27 -1.22
CA ILE A 169 -21.42 -12.39 -0.59
C ILE A 169 -20.01 -12.69 -1.14
N VAL A 170 -19.69 -13.96 -1.37
CA VAL A 170 -18.38 -14.37 -1.89
C VAL A 170 -18.16 -13.81 -3.29
N ASN A 171 -19.14 -13.94 -4.18
CA ASN A 171 -19.07 -13.42 -5.54
C ASN A 171 -18.99 -11.88 -5.55
N LEU A 172 -19.68 -11.20 -4.62
CA LEU A 172 -19.58 -9.74 -4.48
C LEU A 172 -18.18 -9.27 -4.04
N ILE A 173 -17.56 -9.97 -3.11
CA ILE A 173 -16.17 -9.72 -2.69
C ILE A 173 -15.22 -9.96 -3.87
N GLU A 174 -15.38 -11.06 -4.61
CA GLU A 174 -14.55 -11.39 -5.76
C GLU A 174 -14.66 -10.33 -6.88
N ILE A 175 -15.88 -9.89 -7.22
CA ILE A 175 -16.12 -8.78 -8.17
C ILE A 175 -15.42 -7.51 -7.69
N THR A 176 -15.53 -7.19 -6.41
CA THR A 176 -14.91 -5.99 -5.84
C THR A 176 -13.38 -6.05 -5.98
N ILE A 177 -12.77 -7.21 -5.71
CA ILE A 177 -11.33 -7.42 -5.87
C ILE A 177 -10.92 -7.29 -7.35
N ILE A 178 -11.67 -7.88 -8.29
CA ILE A 178 -11.43 -7.77 -9.73
C ILE A 178 -11.43 -6.30 -10.16
N ILE A 179 -12.43 -5.52 -9.74
CA ILE A 179 -12.55 -4.09 -10.06
C ILE A 179 -11.36 -3.30 -9.50
N LEU A 180 -10.94 -3.59 -8.25
CA LEU A 180 -9.80 -2.90 -7.63
C LEU A 180 -8.49 -3.20 -8.37
N ILE A 181 -8.24 -4.45 -8.75
CA ILE A 181 -7.04 -4.83 -9.52
C ILE A 181 -7.07 -4.18 -10.91
N ALA A 182 -8.22 -4.20 -11.59
CA ALA A 182 -8.39 -3.56 -12.89
C ALA A 182 -8.20 -2.04 -12.83
N ALA A 183 -8.74 -1.37 -11.80
CA ALA A 183 -8.55 0.05 -11.55
C ALA A 183 -7.08 0.40 -11.25
N TYR A 184 -6.37 -0.45 -10.50
CA TYR A 184 -4.94 -0.29 -10.25
C TYR A 184 -4.12 -0.46 -11.53
N TRP A 185 -4.42 -1.47 -12.35
CA TRP A 185 -3.78 -1.62 -13.66
C TRP A 185 -3.99 -0.37 -14.53
N PHE A 186 -5.22 0.16 -14.58
CA PHE A 186 -5.54 1.37 -15.32
C PHE A 186 -4.74 2.59 -14.82
N LEU A 187 -4.59 2.75 -13.50
CA LEU A 187 -3.73 3.78 -12.91
C LEU A 187 -2.27 3.63 -13.38
N GLN A 188 -1.71 2.43 -13.31
CA GLN A 188 -0.34 2.16 -13.75
C GLN A 188 -0.16 2.46 -15.25
N LEU A 189 -1.14 2.09 -16.09
CA LEU A 189 -1.14 2.40 -17.51
C LEU A 189 -1.06 3.91 -17.76
N CYS A 190 -1.87 4.71 -17.06
CA CYS A 190 -1.84 6.17 -17.19
C CYS A 190 -0.51 6.77 -16.72
N ILE A 191 0.09 6.24 -15.65
CA ILE A 191 1.40 6.69 -15.15
C ILE A 191 2.49 6.49 -16.22
N TYR A 192 2.62 5.28 -16.77
CA TYR A 192 3.66 4.99 -17.77
C TYR A 192 3.39 5.61 -19.14
N ARG A 193 2.15 6.03 -19.42
CA ARG A 193 1.79 6.89 -20.57
C ARG A 193 2.11 8.37 -20.35
N ASN A 194 2.74 8.72 -19.22
CA ASN A 194 3.07 10.09 -18.81
C ASN A 194 1.83 11.00 -18.65
N GLN A 195 0.72 10.44 -18.17
CA GLN A 195 -0.49 11.21 -17.84
C GLN A 195 -0.57 11.56 -16.34
N THR A 196 0.58 11.63 -15.65
CA THR A 196 0.71 11.83 -14.20
C THR A 196 0.15 13.17 -13.72
N GLY A 197 0.18 14.21 -14.56
CA GLY A 197 -0.44 15.51 -14.30
C GLY A 197 -1.98 15.50 -14.44
N HIS A 198 -2.56 14.44 -15.02
CA HIS A 198 -3.99 14.38 -15.27
C HIS A 198 -4.80 14.26 -13.98
N ILE A 199 -5.90 15.01 -13.90
CA ILE A 199 -6.65 15.19 -12.66
C ILE A 199 -7.27 13.89 -12.12
N VAL A 200 -7.63 12.98 -13.02
CA VAL A 200 -8.17 11.65 -12.68
C VAL A 200 -7.07 10.76 -12.13
N VAL A 201 -5.87 10.79 -12.74
CA VAL A 201 -4.72 9.99 -12.30
C VAL A 201 -4.29 10.44 -10.92
N ARG A 202 -4.15 11.75 -10.69
CA ARG A 202 -3.88 12.30 -9.35
C ARG A 202 -4.97 11.97 -8.34
N ALA A 203 -6.25 11.95 -8.73
CA ALA A 203 -7.34 11.60 -7.82
C ALA A 203 -7.35 10.11 -7.47
N MET A 204 -7.07 9.23 -8.44
CA MET A 204 -6.94 7.79 -8.23
C MET A 204 -5.73 7.47 -7.34
N ALA A 205 -4.57 8.06 -7.60
CA ALA A 205 -3.38 7.91 -6.77
C ALA A 205 -3.63 8.36 -5.31
N ARG A 206 -4.20 9.58 -5.10
CA ARG A 206 -4.59 10.02 -3.75
C ARG A 206 -5.57 9.08 -3.06
N SER A 207 -6.48 8.47 -3.82
CA SER A 207 -7.46 7.55 -3.26
C SER A 207 -6.80 6.23 -2.87
N TYR A 208 -5.86 5.73 -3.68
CA TYR A 208 -5.02 4.59 -3.34
C TYR A 208 -4.23 4.84 -2.06
N ASP A 209 -3.52 5.96 -1.94
CA ASP A 209 -2.74 6.28 -0.73
C ASP A 209 -3.63 6.46 0.51
N ARG A 210 -4.87 6.94 0.33
CA ARG A 210 -5.85 6.96 1.42
C ARG A 210 -6.19 5.56 1.91
N TRP A 211 -6.40 4.61 1.00
CA TRP A 211 -6.67 3.21 1.37
C TRP A 211 -5.47 2.57 2.03
N VAL A 212 -4.26 2.82 1.53
CA VAL A 212 -3.00 2.41 2.19
C VAL A 212 -2.95 2.96 3.60
N GLY A 213 -3.33 4.23 3.82
CA GLY A 213 -3.40 4.80 5.17
C GLY A 213 -4.40 4.15 6.09
N TRP A 214 -5.57 3.76 5.60
CA TRP A 214 -6.51 2.96 6.39
C TRP A 214 -5.97 1.57 6.73
N ILE A 215 -5.22 0.93 5.84
CA ILE A 215 -4.59 -0.36 6.10
C ILE A 215 -3.49 -0.22 7.15
N ILE A 216 -2.68 0.84 7.09
CA ILE A 216 -1.57 1.07 8.03
C ILE A 216 -2.11 1.50 9.40
N PHE A 217 -2.90 2.58 9.45
CA PHE A 217 -3.37 3.19 10.70
C PHE A 217 -4.57 2.46 11.31
N GLY A 218 -5.44 1.87 10.50
CA GLY A 218 -6.70 1.28 10.98
C GLY A 218 -6.51 0.22 12.07
N PRO A 219 -5.67 -0.83 11.84
CA PRO A 219 -5.40 -1.84 12.86
C PRO A 219 -4.75 -1.25 14.11
N VAL A 220 -3.80 -0.32 13.95
CA VAL A 220 -3.08 0.31 15.07
C VAL A 220 -4.01 1.18 15.91
N LEU A 221 -4.84 2.00 15.28
CA LEU A 221 -5.86 2.82 15.95
C LEU A 221 -6.88 1.94 16.68
N PHE A 222 -7.34 0.86 16.05
CA PHE A 222 -8.25 -0.09 16.71
C PHE A 222 -7.62 -0.70 17.96
N ILE A 223 -6.36 -1.15 17.85
CA ILE A 223 -5.60 -1.71 18.98
C ILE A 223 -5.42 -0.66 20.09
N ALA A 224 -5.00 0.55 19.76
CA ALA A 224 -4.79 1.63 20.73
C ALA A 224 -6.10 2.03 21.44
N MET A 225 -7.23 2.01 20.72
CA MET A 225 -8.55 2.35 21.28
C MET A 225 -9.04 1.31 22.29
N PHE A 226 -8.88 0.01 21.99
CA PHE A 226 -9.39 -1.06 22.84
C PHE A 226 -8.40 -1.58 23.89
N LEU A 227 -7.10 -1.39 23.67
CA LEU A 227 -6.02 -1.93 24.51
C LEU A 227 -5.06 -0.81 24.94
N PRO A 228 -5.52 0.20 25.71
CA PRO A 228 -4.71 1.35 26.10
C PRO A 228 -3.50 0.95 26.96
N PHE A 229 -3.54 -0.21 27.63
CA PHE A 229 -2.39 -0.72 28.39
C PHE A 229 -1.18 -1.07 27.51
N LEU A 230 -1.37 -1.28 26.21
CA LEU A 230 -0.28 -1.64 25.30
C LEU A 230 0.76 -0.54 25.17
N SER A 231 0.38 0.75 25.27
CA SER A 231 1.33 1.85 25.28
C SER A 231 2.24 1.78 26.51
N ALA A 232 1.67 1.56 27.69
CA ALA A 232 2.40 1.41 28.94
C ALA A 232 3.28 0.14 28.93
N PHE A 233 2.79 -0.97 28.38
CA PHE A 233 3.56 -2.20 28.20
C PHE A 233 4.74 -1.98 27.25
N GLN A 234 4.50 -1.36 26.10
CA GLN A 234 5.53 -1.04 25.10
C GLN A 234 6.64 -0.17 25.69
N GLN A 235 6.28 0.88 26.42
CA GLN A 235 7.24 1.75 27.11
C GLN A 235 8.03 1.01 28.17
N ARG A 236 7.37 0.15 28.97
CA ARG A 236 8.05 -0.68 29.98
C ARG A 236 9.00 -1.68 29.36
N VAL A 237 8.66 -2.29 28.23
CA VAL A 237 9.57 -3.23 27.52
C VAL A 237 10.77 -2.48 26.95
N MET A 238 10.57 -1.32 26.33
CA MET A 238 11.68 -0.54 25.74
C MET A 238 12.59 0.11 26.77
N PHE A 239 12.03 0.57 27.90
CA PHE A 239 12.73 1.38 28.90
C PHE A 239 12.75 0.73 30.28
N ASN A 240 12.64 -0.59 30.37
CA ASN A 240 12.75 -1.26 31.67
C ASN A 240 14.12 -0.98 32.28
N ASN A 241 14.17 -0.56 33.55
CA ASN A 241 15.41 -0.41 34.32
C ASN A 241 16.23 -1.71 34.33
N ALA A 242 15.58 -2.88 34.24
CA ALA A 242 16.26 -4.17 34.10
C ALA A 242 17.00 -4.32 32.75
N PHE A 243 16.47 -3.73 31.67
CA PHE A 243 17.09 -3.75 30.35
C PHE A 243 18.24 -2.74 30.25
N THR A 244 18.08 -1.54 30.84
CA THR A 244 19.14 -0.52 30.87
C THR A 244 20.33 -0.97 31.74
N SER A 245 20.07 -1.51 32.92
CA SER A 245 21.13 -2.09 33.78
C SER A 245 21.85 -3.28 33.12
N GLY A 246 21.12 -4.15 32.41
CA GLY A 246 21.74 -5.23 31.61
C GLY A 246 22.64 -4.72 30.47
N LEU A 247 22.28 -3.61 29.83
CA LEU A 247 23.11 -2.97 28.80
C LEU A 247 24.34 -2.26 29.38
N GLU A 248 24.23 -1.67 30.57
CA GLU A 248 25.38 -1.09 31.28
C GLU A 248 26.37 -2.17 31.72
N VAL A 249 25.86 -3.29 32.25
CA VAL A 249 26.67 -4.44 32.63
C VAL A 249 27.35 -5.08 31.40
N SER A 250 26.67 -5.22 30.27
CA SER A 250 27.30 -5.73 29.04
C SER A 250 28.34 -4.77 28.46
N LYS A 251 28.14 -3.45 28.55
CA LYS A 251 29.17 -2.45 28.21
C LYS A 251 30.39 -2.53 29.13
N LEU A 252 30.17 -2.73 30.44
CA LEU A 252 31.27 -2.94 31.40
C LEU A 252 32.08 -4.19 31.03
N PHE A 253 31.42 -5.32 30.78
CA PHE A 253 32.11 -6.55 30.36
C PHE A 253 32.80 -6.44 28.99
N ALA A 254 32.21 -5.73 28.03
CA ALA A 254 32.85 -5.48 26.74
C ALA A 254 34.10 -4.59 26.87
N ASN A 255 34.05 -3.56 27.73
CA ASN A 255 35.20 -2.72 28.04
C ASN A 255 36.29 -3.47 28.84
N GLU A 256 35.90 -4.36 29.76
CA GLU A 256 36.85 -5.26 30.44
C GLU A 256 37.46 -6.27 29.48
N ALA A 257 36.69 -6.84 28.54
CA ALA A 257 37.20 -7.72 27.50
C ALA A 257 38.16 -6.99 26.53
N ALA A 258 37.83 -5.76 26.13
CA ALA A 258 38.71 -4.94 25.28
C ALA A 258 40.00 -4.53 26.03
N SER A 259 39.89 -4.14 27.30
CA SER A 259 41.05 -3.76 28.11
C SER A 259 41.94 -4.95 28.47
N SER A 260 41.37 -6.12 28.77
CA SER A 260 42.14 -7.37 28.97
C SER A 260 42.82 -7.83 27.68
N THR A 261 42.15 -7.73 26.53
CA THR A 261 42.77 -7.98 25.20
C THR A 261 43.94 -7.02 24.94
N SER A 262 43.80 -5.74 25.29
CA SER A 262 44.89 -4.74 25.16
C SER A 262 46.09 -5.03 26.07
N LYS A 263 45.86 -5.61 27.26
CA LYS A 263 46.92 -6.03 28.19
C LYS A 263 47.65 -7.28 27.69
N ILE A 264 46.95 -8.25 27.10
CA ILE A 264 47.56 -9.48 26.56
C ILE A 264 48.48 -9.16 25.37
N VAL A 265 48.12 -8.19 24.52
CA VAL A 265 48.97 -7.78 23.38
C VAL A 265 50.27 -7.08 23.82
N LYS A 266 50.29 -6.39 24.97
CA LYS A 266 51.47 -5.66 25.46
C LYS A 266 52.54 -6.54 26.13
N VAL A 267 52.23 -7.78 26.51
CA VAL A 267 53.17 -8.64 27.26
C VAL A 267 54.13 -9.44 26.36
N LYS A 268 53.93 -9.47 25.03
CA LYS A 268 54.76 -10.28 24.11
C LYS A 268 55.72 -9.46 23.23
N ARG A 269 56.55 -8.61 23.84
CA ARG A 269 57.79 -8.08 23.20
C ARG A 269 58.93 -8.03 24.22
N VAL A 270 59.43 -9.19 24.65
CA VAL A 270 60.72 -9.27 25.34
C VAL A 270 61.82 -9.47 24.29
N ALA A 271 62.72 -8.50 24.22
CA ALA A 271 63.83 -8.41 23.29
C ALA A 271 64.85 -9.55 23.48
N LYS A 272 65.21 -10.23 22.38
CA LYS A 272 66.37 -11.13 22.34
C LYS A 272 67.55 -10.37 21.71
N LYS A 273 68.41 -9.81 22.56
CA LYS A 273 69.68 -9.16 22.18
C LYS A 273 70.63 -10.26 21.67
N LYS A 274 70.88 -10.32 20.36
CA LYS A 274 71.89 -11.20 19.77
C LYS A 274 73.16 -10.39 19.50
N LYS A 275 74.20 -10.65 20.31
CA LYS A 275 75.60 -10.29 20.03
C LYS A 275 75.99 -10.82 18.64
N ARG A 276 76.67 -9.99 17.85
CA ARG A 276 77.64 -10.47 16.85
C ARG A 276 78.71 -9.40 16.60
N ASN A 277 79.96 -9.85 16.67
CA ASN A 277 81.18 -9.24 16.15
C ASN A 277 80.95 -8.74 14.71
N ASP A 278 81.59 -7.68 14.22
CA ASP A 278 83.04 -7.42 14.18
C ASP A 278 83.38 -5.93 14.42
#